data_AF-A0A2A2LGP7-F1
#
_entry.id   AF-A0A2A2LGP7-F1
#
_cell.length_a   1.000
_cell.length_b   1.000
_cell.length_c   1.000
_cell.angle_alpha   90.00
_cell.angle_beta   90.00
_cell.angle_gamma   90.00
#
_symmetry.space_group_name_H-M   'P 1'
#
loop_
_entity.id
_entity.type
_entity.pdbx_description
1 polymer ?
#
loop_
_entity_poly.entity_id
_entity_poly.type
_entity_poly.pdbx_seq_one_letter_code
_entity_poly.pdbx_strand_id
1 'polypeptide(L)'
;MEYNDAQDQEQEIALPEPESVVYGQWSVWSAYTPCSNGERTRVRTCLSRKYALKVICHGVSIEVQRCFSSAETHVPVAQDPYSIEKEISGDKFKF
;
A
#
# COMPACT_ATOMS: atom_id res chain seq x y z
N MET A 1 63.45 31.81 -10.38
CA MET A 1 62.22 31.20 -10.94
C MET A 1 61.72 30.25 -9.87
N GLU A 2 60.88 30.74 -8.98
CA GLU A 2 60.25 29.92 -7.94
C GLU A 2 59.12 29.16 -8.62
N TYR A 3 59.25 27.83 -8.62
CA TYR A 3 58.25 26.93 -9.17
C TYR A 3 57.15 26.85 -8.13
N ASN A 4 56.02 27.51 -8.40
CA ASN A 4 54.86 27.45 -7.53
C ASN A 4 54.28 26.03 -7.63
N ASP A 5 54.52 25.22 -6.59
CA ASP A 5 53.78 23.98 -6.38
C ASP A 5 52.31 24.34 -6.21
N ALA A 6 51.52 24.05 -7.24
CA ALA A 6 50.08 23.99 -7.14
C ALA A 6 49.74 22.82 -6.21
N GLN A 7 49.50 23.13 -4.93
CA GLN A 7 49.00 22.15 -3.99
C GLN A 7 47.58 21.77 -4.41
N ASP A 8 47.46 20.62 -5.07
CA ASP A 8 46.20 19.91 -5.26
C ASP A 8 45.61 19.61 -3.88
N GLN A 9 44.66 20.44 -3.45
CA GLN A 9 43.84 20.17 -2.27
C GLN A 9 42.76 19.18 -2.70
N GLU A 10 43.09 17.90 -2.71
CA GLU A 10 42.08 16.83 -2.70
C GLU A 10 41.28 16.97 -1.40
N GLN A 11 40.12 17.63 -1.47
CA GLN A 11 39.16 17.63 -0.36
C GLN A 11 38.65 16.20 -0.18
N GLU A 12 39.21 15.52 0.81
CA GLU A 12 38.73 14.24 1.30
C GLU A 12 37.31 14.42 1.85
N ILE A 13 36.30 14.06 1.06
CA ILE A 13 34.89 14.12 1.47
C ILE A 13 34.67 13.00 2.48
N ALA A 14 34.87 13.29 3.77
CA ALA A 14 34.54 12.37 4.85
C ALA A 14 33.04 12.03 4.79
N LEU A 15 32.73 10.76 4.54
CA LEU A 15 31.34 10.28 4.48
C LEU A 15 30.74 10.34 5.90
N PRO A 16 29.58 10.98 6.12
CA PRO A 16 28.98 11.03 7.45
C PRO A 16 28.60 9.62 7.92
N GLU A 17 28.93 9.29 9.17
CA GLU A 17 28.53 8.02 9.78
C GLU A 17 26.99 7.89 9.86
N PRO A 18 26.43 6.69 9.65
CA PRO A 18 24.99 6.48 9.72
C PRO A 18 24.45 6.68 11.13
N GLU A 19 23.33 7.40 11.26
CA GLU A 19 22.55 7.39 12.50
C GLU A 19 21.98 5.97 12.76
N SER A 20 21.92 5.53 14.01
CA SER A 20 21.46 4.16 14.32
C SER A 20 19.97 3.97 14.00
N VAL A 21 19.11 4.90 14.44
CA VAL A 21 17.66 4.87 14.25
C VAL A 21 17.14 6.27 14.01
N VAL A 22 16.31 6.44 12.99
CA VAL A 22 15.63 7.71 12.68
C VAL A 22 14.15 7.52 12.44
N TYR A 23 13.36 8.54 12.81
CA TYR A 23 11.95 8.59 12.47
C TYR A 23 11.76 9.15 11.07
N GLY A 24 11.17 8.33 10.20
CA GLY A 24 10.88 8.66 8.83
C GLY A 24 9.50 9.30 8.65
N GLN A 25 9.24 9.72 7.42
CA GLN A 25 7.95 10.14 6.94
C GLN A 25 7.46 9.18 5.86
N TRP A 26 6.16 8.96 5.82
CA TRP A 26 5.56 8.16 4.77
C TRP A 26 5.60 8.90 3.43
N SER A 27 5.93 8.17 2.36
CA SER A 27 5.65 8.61 1.00
C SER A 27 4.14 8.78 0.80
N VAL A 28 3.77 9.44 -0.30
CA VAL A 28 2.40 9.35 -0.81
C VAL A 28 2.09 7.88 -1.07
N TRP A 29 0.85 7.49 -0.79
CA TRP A 29 0.34 6.17 -1.16
C TRP A 29 0.40 5.99 -2.68
N SER A 30 0.71 4.76 -3.10
CA SER A 30 0.46 4.36 -4.48
C SER A 30 -1.03 4.46 -4.80
N ALA A 31 -1.36 4.47 -6.10
CA ALA A 31 -2.71 4.11 -6.51
C ALA A 31 -3.05 2.70 -6.00
N TYR A 32 -4.33 2.43 -5.77
CA TYR A 32 -4.77 1.06 -5.53
C TYR A 32 -4.53 0.20 -6.77
N THR A 33 -4.21 -1.07 -6.57
CA THR A 33 -4.28 -2.07 -7.64
C THR A 33 -5.71 -2.15 -8.19
N PRO A 34 -5.89 -2.67 -9.42
CA PRO A 34 -7.21 -3.05 -9.89
C PRO A 34 -7.91 -3.96 -8.88
N CYS A 35 -9.24 -3.92 -8.87
CA CYS A 35 -10.01 -4.84 -8.06
C CYS A 35 -9.83 -6.26 -8.58
N SER A 36 -9.34 -7.17 -7.75
CA SER A 36 -9.16 -8.58 -8.09
C SER A 36 -9.70 -9.42 -6.94
N ASN A 37 -10.58 -10.36 -7.26
CA ASN A 37 -11.20 -11.25 -6.26
C ASN A 37 -11.83 -10.51 -5.06
N GLY A 38 -12.45 -9.35 -5.32
CA GLY A 38 -13.09 -8.53 -4.29
C GLY A 38 -12.14 -7.69 -3.43
N GLU A 39 -10.84 -7.67 -3.72
CA GLU A 39 -9.84 -6.90 -2.97
C GLU A 39 -8.94 -6.04 -3.88
N ARG A 40 -8.44 -4.95 -3.29
CA ARG A 40 -7.43 -4.08 -3.89
C ARG A 40 -6.45 -3.61 -2.82
N THR A 41 -5.21 -3.38 -3.24
CA THR A 41 -4.11 -3.09 -2.35
C THR A 41 -3.43 -1.79 -2.75
N ARG A 42 -2.94 -1.03 -1.79
CA ARG A 42 -2.02 0.10 -2.02
C ARG A 42 -0.82 -0.01 -1.09
N VAL A 43 0.29 0.59 -1.49
CA VAL A 43 1.56 0.56 -0.76
C VAL A 43 2.14 1.95 -0.59
N ARG A 44 2.95 2.15 0.45
CA ARG A 44 3.75 3.35 0.69
C ARG A 44 5.10 2.98 1.28
N THR A 45 6.08 3.86 1.11
CA THR A 45 7.45 3.65 1.58
C THR A 45 7.77 4.59 2.72
N CYS A 46 8.48 4.09 3.74
CA CYS A 46 8.98 4.90 4.84
C CYS A 46 10.30 5.55 4.42
N LEU A 47 10.35 6.88 4.37
CA LEU A 47 11.48 7.66 3.85
C LEU A 47 12.14 8.48 4.97
N SER A 48 13.46 8.65 4.91
CA SER A 48 14.22 9.53 5.80
C SER A 48 15.09 10.48 4.97
N ARG A 49 15.26 11.71 5.43
CA ARG A 49 16.23 12.66 4.85
C ARG A 49 17.66 12.44 5.37
N LYS A 50 17.80 11.65 6.43
CA LYS A 50 19.07 11.33 7.06
C LYS A 50 19.50 9.91 6.71
N TYR A 51 20.80 9.74 6.49
CA TYR A 51 21.41 8.42 6.37
C TYR A 51 21.36 7.71 7.73
N ALA A 52 20.76 6.52 7.76
CA ALA A 52 20.56 5.77 8.99
C ALA A 52 20.52 4.26 8.74
N LEU A 53 20.90 3.47 9.75
CA LEU A 53 20.83 2.00 9.71
C LEU A 53 19.38 1.51 9.75
N LYS A 54 18.49 2.22 10.45
CA LYS A 54 17.07 1.88 10.58
C LYS A 54 16.18 3.11 10.51
N VAL A 55 15.16 3.07 9.67
CA VAL A 55 14.12 4.10 9.58
C VAL A 55 12.80 3.54 10.13
N ILE A 56 12.15 4.29 11.02
CA ILE A 56 10.88 3.91 11.66
C ILE A 56 9.79 4.87 11.23
N CYS A 57 8.67 4.34 10.75
CA CYS A 57 7.44 5.09 10.52
C CYS A 57 6.28 4.44 11.28
N HIS A 58 5.40 5.25 11.86
CA HIS A 58 4.22 4.75 12.56
C HIS A 58 3.11 4.35 11.58
N GLY A 59 2.58 3.14 11.75
CA GLY A 59 1.49 2.57 10.93
C GLY A 59 1.97 1.57 9.88
N VAL A 60 1.05 1.11 9.04
CA VAL A 60 1.30 0.05 8.05
C VAL A 60 1.85 0.60 6.74
N SER A 61 2.67 -0.19 6.04
CA SER A 61 3.17 0.12 4.69
C SER A 61 2.27 -0.38 3.57
N ILE A 62 1.34 -1.29 3.89
CA ILE A 62 0.42 -1.93 2.96
C ILE A 62 -0.99 -1.79 3.51
N GLU A 63 -1.93 -1.43 2.66
CA GLU A 63 -3.35 -1.36 2.99
C GLU A 63 -4.15 -2.16 1.97
N VAL A 64 -5.04 -3.01 2.47
CA VAL A 64 -5.96 -3.83 1.68
C VAL A 64 -7.38 -3.35 1.94
N GLN A 65 -8.16 -3.18 0.87
CA GLN A 65 -9.54 -2.75 0.93
C GLN A 65 -10.41 -3.65 0.06
N ARG A 66 -11.63 -3.95 0.53
CA ARG A 66 -12.66 -4.59 -0.30
C ARG A 66 -13.06 -3.69 -1.47
N CYS A 67 -13.37 -4.31 -2.59
CA CYS A 67 -13.84 -3.64 -3.79
C CYS A 67 -14.82 -4.53 -4.56
N PHE A 68 -15.56 -3.91 -5.48
CA PHE A 68 -16.44 -4.60 -6.40
C PHE A 68 -16.04 -4.19 -7.81
N SER A 69 -15.83 -5.17 -8.69
CA SER A 69 -15.61 -4.89 -10.10
C SER A 69 -16.97 -4.82 -10.79
N SER A 70 -17.19 -3.84 -11.67
CA SER A 70 -18.39 -3.81 -12.52
C SER A 70 -18.41 -4.94 -13.56
N ALA A 71 -17.33 -5.74 -13.64
CA ALA A 71 -17.25 -6.94 -14.46
C ALA A 71 -17.96 -8.15 -13.81
N GLU A 72 -18.32 -8.06 -12.52
CA GLU A 72 -19.23 -9.01 -11.88
C GLU A 72 -20.67 -8.70 -12.30
N THR A 73 -20.99 -8.97 -13.56
CA THR A 73 -22.33 -8.78 -14.14
C THR A 73 -23.35 -9.81 -13.64
N HIS A 74 -22.97 -10.69 -12.72
CA HIS A 74 -23.84 -11.74 -12.19
C HIS A 74 -24.16 -11.47 -10.72
N VAL A 75 -25.06 -10.50 -10.49
CA VAL A 75 -25.82 -10.48 -9.24
C VAL A 75 -26.58 -11.81 -9.21
N PRO A 76 -26.36 -12.71 -8.24
CA PRO A 76 -27.14 -13.93 -8.14
C PRO A 76 -28.58 -13.54 -7.80
N VAL A 77 -29.41 -13.43 -8.83
CA VAL A 77 -30.85 -13.28 -8.69
C VAL A 77 -31.42 -14.68 -8.48
N ALA A 78 -32.37 -14.81 -7.55
CA ALA A 78 -33.09 -16.06 -7.36
C ALA A 78 -33.71 -16.49 -8.70
N GLN A 79 -33.48 -17.74 -9.10
CA GLN A 79 -34.07 -18.29 -10.34
C GLN A 79 -35.60 -18.25 -10.30
N ASP A 80 -36.17 -18.33 -9.10
CA ASP A 80 -37.57 -18.08 -8.81
C ASP A 80 -37.70 -16.99 -7.74
N PRO A 81 -38.08 -15.76 -8.10
CA PRO A 81 -38.30 -14.66 -7.17
C PRO A 81 -39.35 -14.98 -6.09
N TYR A 82 -40.25 -15.94 -6.34
CA TYR A 82 -41.36 -16.29 -5.44
C TYR A 82 -40.99 -17.38 -4.43
N SER A 83 -39.83 -18.03 -4.56
CA SER A 83 -39.39 -19.04 -3.60
C SER A 83 -39.16 -18.42 -2.21
N ILE A 84 -38.60 -17.21 -2.16
CA ILE A 84 -38.40 -16.46 -0.92
C ILE A 84 -39.75 -16.05 -0.32
N GLU A 85 -40.69 -15.57 -1.15
CA GLU A 85 -42.04 -15.19 -0.73
C GLU A 85 -42.83 -16.39 -0.19
N LYS A 86 -42.71 -17.57 -0.80
CA LYS A 86 -43.34 -18.81 -0.34
C LYS A 86 -42.80 -19.28 1.01
N GLU A 87 -41.49 -19.16 1.24
CA GLU A 87 -40.87 -19.49 2.51
C GLU A 87 -41.28 -18.53 3.64
N ILE A 88 -41.35 -17.22 3.35
CA ILE A 88 -41.80 -16.20 4.31
C ILE A 88 -43.30 -16.34 4.60
N SER A 89 -44.10 -16.64 3.57
CA SER A 89 -45.55 -16.84 3.71
C SER A 89 -45.92 -18.15 4.41
N GLY A 90 -44.93 -19.01 4.71
CA GLY A 90 -45.12 -20.21 5.54
C GLY A 90 -46.08 -21.23 4.93
N ASP A 91 -46.22 -21.25 3.60
CA ASP A 91 -47.12 -22.17 2.90
C ASP A 91 -46.48 -23.57 2.91
N LYS A 92 -46.61 -24.26 4.04
CA LYS A 92 -46.35 -25.67 4.18
C LYS A 92 -47.27 -26.39 3.21
N PHE A 93 -46.73 -26.78 2.06
CA PHE A 93 -47.38 -27.70 1.12
C PHE A 93 -47.85 -28.94 1.90
N LYS A 94 -49.12 -28.95 2.29
CA LYS A 94 -49.88 -30.17 2.49
C LYS A 94 -50.09 -30.74 1.10
N PHE A 95 -49.51 -31.90 0.81
CA PHE A 95 -50.19 -33.16 0.49
C PHE A 95 -49.16 -34.28 0.45
#